data_AF-A0AAP0CF65-F1
#
_entry.id   AF-A0AAP0CF65-F1
#
_cell.length_a   1.000
_cell.length_b   1.000
_cell.length_c   1.000
_cell.angle_alpha   90.00
_cell.angle_beta   90.00
_cell.angle_gamma   90.00
#
_symmetry.space_group_name_H-M   'P 1'
#
loop_
_entity.id
_entity.type
_entity.pdbx_description
1 polymer ?
#
loop_
_entity_poly.entity_id
_entity_poly.type
_entity_poly.pdbx_seq_one_letter_code
_entity_poly.pdbx_strand_id
1 'polypeptide(L)'
;MVRPPPSSTAQFTRQFLSSVLSQRGPFSLPYSEDAKWIIRQHLLSLLETYPSLYPKTAIFTHNDDHSINLLQSDSTVPMLYQNVTSNTPVVIWLMESYPRYPSLVFVNHTRDMIIKPQHAFVNPSGFVSIPYLQN
;
A
#
# COMPACT_ATOMS: atom_id res chain seq x y z
N MET A 1 11.92 1.33 20.80
CA MET A 1 12.12 2.28 19.68
C MET A 1 11.13 3.42 19.86
N VAL A 2 11.63 4.63 20.11
CA VAL A 2 10.77 5.82 20.34
C VAL A 2 10.32 6.34 18.98
N ARG A 3 9.00 6.49 18.79
CA ARG A 3 8.41 6.99 17.55
C ARG A 3 8.83 8.45 17.34
N PRO A 4 9.42 8.82 16.19
CA PRO A 4 9.84 10.19 15.93
C PRO A 4 8.61 11.11 15.74
N PRO A 5 8.73 12.42 16.00
CA PRO A 5 7.62 13.37 16.00
C PRO A 5 6.92 13.47 14.62
N PRO A 6 5.61 13.78 14.57
CA PRO A 6 4.82 13.72 13.33
C PRO A 6 5.35 14.62 12.18
N SER A 7 5.98 15.76 12.50
CA SER A 7 6.64 16.63 11.53
C SER A 7 7.83 15.97 10.84
N SER A 8 8.59 15.15 11.56
CA SER A 8 9.73 14.40 11.02
C SER A 8 9.29 13.24 10.13
N THR A 9 8.17 12.58 10.44
CA THR A 9 7.64 11.46 9.64
C THR A 9 7.17 11.92 8.26
N ALA A 10 6.44 13.04 8.17
CA ALA A 10 5.98 13.56 6.90
C ALA A 10 7.16 14.02 6.00
N GLN A 11 8.18 14.64 6.61
CA GLN A 11 9.40 15.03 5.89
C GLN A 11 10.19 13.81 5.43
N PHE A 12 10.34 12.80 6.30
CA PHE A 12 10.99 11.53 5.97
C PHE A 12 10.30 10.82 4.82
N THR A 13 8.96 10.71 4.87
CA THR A 13 8.14 10.15 3.79
C THR A 13 8.39 10.88 2.47
N ARG A 14 8.37 12.22 2.48
CA ARG A 14 8.62 13.02 1.27
C ARG A 14 10.01 12.77 0.70
N GLN A 15 11.03 12.70 1.55
CA GLN A 15 12.41 12.42 1.15
C GLN A 15 12.56 10.99 0.61
N PHE A 16 11.99 10.01 1.30
CA PHE A 16 11.95 8.61 0.88
C PHE A 16 11.33 8.48 -0.52
N LEU A 17 10.10 8.99 -0.70
CA LEU A 17 9.40 8.93 -1.99
C LEU A 17 10.18 9.66 -3.10
N SER A 18 10.81 10.80 -2.79
CA SER A 18 11.69 11.49 -3.74
C SER A 18 12.84 10.60 -4.18
N SER A 19 13.52 9.97 -3.22
CA SER A 19 14.69 9.13 -3.47
C SER A 19 14.33 7.94 -4.35
N VAL A 20 13.35 7.13 -3.94
CA VAL A 20 13.03 5.87 -4.63
C VAL A 20 12.43 6.08 -6.02
N LEU A 21 11.64 7.14 -6.22
CA LEU A 21 11.06 7.44 -7.54
C LEU A 21 12.08 8.06 -8.49
N SER A 22 13.09 8.77 -7.97
CA SER A 22 14.18 9.34 -8.79
C SER A 22 15.31 8.35 -9.11
N GLN A 23 15.32 7.18 -8.45
CA GLN A 23 16.34 6.16 -8.62
C GLN A 23 16.37 5.64 -10.07
N ARG A 24 17.57 5.48 -10.60
CA ARG A 24 17.85 4.97 -11.96
C ARG A 24 18.68 3.69 -11.90
N GLY A 25 18.70 2.95 -13.01
CA GLY A 25 19.48 1.73 -13.15
C GLY A 25 18.70 0.47 -12.72
N PRO A 26 19.38 -0.65 -12.46
CA PRO A 26 18.73 -1.97 -12.28
C PRO A 26 17.80 -2.06 -11.06
N PHE A 27 17.86 -1.09 -10.16
CA PHE A 27 17.04 -1.00 -8.96
C PHE A 27 15.92 0.05 -9.07
N SER A 28 15.76 0.68 -10.24
CA SER A 28 14.68 1.64 -10.45
C SER A 28 13.33 0.94 -10.41
N LEU A 29 12.35 1.60 -9.80
CA LEU A 29 10.98 1.13 -9.80
C LEU A 29 10.40 1.16 -11.23
N PRO A 30 9.57 0.17 -11.62
CA PRO A 30 9.08 -0.04 -12.99
C PRO A 30 7.92 0.89 -13.35
N TYR A 31 7.97 2.15 -12.92
CA TYR A 31 6.94 3.15 -13.21
C TYR A 31 7.40 4.05 -14.36
N SER A 32 6.48 4.40 -15.24
CA SER A 32 6.75 5.41 -16.29
C SER A 32 7.04 6.77 -15.66
N GLU A 33 7.84 7.59 -16.34
CA GLU A 33 8.23 8.92 -15.83
C GLU A 33 7.02 9.82 -15.58
N ASP A 34 5.99 9.74 -16.42
CA ASP A 34 4.73 10.44 -16.25
C ASP A 34 3.93 9.96 -15.02
N ALA A 35 4.01 8.67 -14.68
CA ALA A 35 3.30 8.10 -13.54
C ALA A 35 3.97 8.42 -12.18
N LYS A 36 5.30 8.59 -12.15
CA LYS A 36 6.05 8.82 -10.90
C LYS A 36 5.57 10.04 -10.12
N TRP A 37 5.25 11.13 -10.82
CA TRP A 37 4.76 12.35 -10.16
C TRP A 37 3.42 12.11 -9.48
N ILE A 38 2.47 11.46 -10.17
CA ILE A 38 1.13 11.23 -9.62
C ILE A 38 1.14 10.17 -8.51
N ILE A 39 1.96 9.12 -8.64
CA ILE A 39 2.20 8.13 -7.57
C ILE A 39 2.64 8.80 -6.28
N ARG A 40 3.60 9.74 -6.37
CA ARG A 40 4.07 10.50 -5.22
C ARG A 40 2.93 11.27 -4.55
N GLN A 41 2.12 11.99 -5.33
CA GLN A 41 1.03 12.78 -4.76
C GLN A 41 -0.02 11.89 -4.08
N HIS A 42 -0.38 10.78 -4.71
CA HIS A 42 -1.35 9.84 -4.17
C HIS A 42 -0.86 9.21 -2.86
N LEU A 43 0.40 8.80 -2.78
CA LEU A 43 0.97 8.27 -1.54
C LEU A 43 1.07 9.34 -0.44
N LEU A 44 1.42 10.58 -0.77
CA LEU A 44 1.45 11.65 0.23
C LEU A 44 0.05 11.93 0.81
N SER A 45 -0.96 12.00 -0.05
CA SER A 45 -2.36 12.20 0.38
C SER A 45 -2.88 11.03 1.22
N LEU A 46 -2.56 9.79 0.82
CA LEU A 46 -2.89 8.59 1.58
C LEU A 46 -2.30 8.63 3.00
N LEU A 47 -1.03 9.00 3.12
CA LEU A 47 -0.31 9.00 4.39
C LEU A 47 -0.68 10.20 5.29
N GLU A 48 -1.17 11.29 4.70
CA GLU A 48 -1.77 12.40 5.44
C GLU A 48 -3.13 11.98 6.05
N THR A 49 -3.93 11.23 5.28
CA THR A 49 -5.23 10.71 5.74
C THR A 49 -5.10 9.56 6.73
N TYR A 50 -4.13 8.67 6.52
CA TYR A 50 -3.86 7.50 7.36
C TYR A 50 -2.40 7.47 7.82
N PRO A 51 -2.02 8.24 8.86
CA PRO A 51 -0.64 8.32 9.34
C PRO A 51 -0.10 7.03 10.00
N SER A 52 -0.94 6.02 10.16
CA SER A 52 -0.57 4.68 10.62
C SER A 52 0.10 3.86 9.52
N LEU A 53 -0.15 4.19 8.25
CA LEU A 53 0.46 3.54 7.09
C LEU A 53 1.89 4.03 6.87
N TYR A 54 2.74 3.16 6.34
CA TYR A 54 4.12 3.49 6.02
C TYR A 54 4.46 3.05 4.59
N PRO A 55 5.07 3.94 3.78
CA PRO A 55 5.52 3.57 2.46
C PRO A 55 6.85 2.82 2.55
N LYS A 56 7.02 1.81 1.69
CA LYS A 56 8.26 1.05 1.52
C LYS A 56 8.38 0.53 0.09
N THR A 57 9.57 0.05 -0.26
CA THR A 57 9.77 -0.78 -1.45
C THR A 57 9.81 -2.24 -1.04
N ALA A 58 9.16 -3.11 -1.80
CA ALA A 58 9.16 -4.54 -1.53
C ALA A 58 9.07 -5.35 -2.83
N ILE A 59 9.54 -6.60 -2.77
CA ILE A 59 9.46 -7.53 -3.90
C ILE A 59 8.04 -8.11 -3.93
N PHE A 60 7.37 -7.89 -5.04
CA PHE A 60 6.09 -8.51 -5.38
C PHE A 60 6.34 -9.68 -6.32
N THR A 61 5.78 -10.85 -6.00
CA THR A 61 5.84 -12.04 -6.85
C THR A 61 4.50 -12.22 -7.54
N HIS A 62 4.53 -12.16 -8.87
CA HIS A 62 3.38 -12.39 -9.73
C HIS A 62 3.00 -13.88 -9.74
N ASN A 63 1.80 -14.17 -10.25
CA ASN A 63 1.29 -15.54 -10.35
C ASN A 63 2.09 -16.43 -11.34
N ASP A 64 2.93 -15.83 -12.19
CA ASP A 64 3.84 -16.49 -13.11
C ASP A 64 5.28 -16.63 -12.55
N ASP A 65 5.43 -16.49 -11.22
CA ASP A 65 6.68 -16.52 -10.47
C ASP A 65 7.69 -15.39 -10.81
N HIS A 66 7.32 -14.44 -11.68
CA HIS A 66 8.13 -13.25 -11.90
C HIS A 66 8.10 -12.33 -10.68
N SER A 67 9.26 -11.84 -10.26
CA SER A 67 9.40 -11.00 -9.08
C SER A 67 9.90 -9.61 -9.45
N ILE A 68 9.23 -8.58 -8.93
CA ILE A 68 9.51 -7.18 -9.26
C ILE A 68 9.48 -6.30 -8.01
N ASN A 69 10.38 -5.32 -7.94
CA ASN A 69 10.41 -4.38 -6.81
C ASN A 69 9.39 -3.25 -7.05
N LEU A 70 8.43 -3.09 -6.14
CA LEU A 70 7.34 -2.11 -6.23
C LEU A 70 7.26 -1.24 -4.97
N LEU A 71 6.58 -0.11 -5.11
CA LEU A 71 6.10 0.65 -3.96
C LEU A 71 4.91 -0.06 -3.31
N GLN A 72 4.98 -0.14 -1.99
CA GLN A 72 3.94 -0.67 -1.13
C GLN A 72 3.68 0.32 0.00
N SER A 73 2.45 0.36 0.49
CA SER A 73 2.12 0.96 1.78
C SER A 73 1.47 -0.08 2.66
N ASP A 74 1.96 -0.27 3.89
CA ASP A 74 1.39 -1.22 4.84
C ASP A 74 1.34 -0.68 6.27
N SER A 75 0.43 -1.25 7.06
CA SER A 75 0.35 -1.21 8.52
C SER A 75 -1.10 -1.53 8.88
N THR A 76 -1.88 -0.55 9.32
CA THR A 76 -3.28 -0.71 9.74
C THR A 76 -4.12 0.50 9.35
N VAL A 77 -5.40 0.27 9.06
CA VAL A 77 -6.42 1.30 8.82
C VAL A 77 -7.56 1.12 9.83
N PRO A 78 -8.07 2.19 10.45
CA PRO A 78 -9.20 2.08 11.37
C PRO A 78 -10.47 1.68 10.61
N MET A 79 -11.16 0.67 11.13
CA MET A 79 -12.43 0.17 10.61
C MET A 79 -13.46 0.17 11.73
N LEU A 80 -14.58 0.86 11.51
CA LEU A 80 -15.72 0.84 12.43
C LEU A 80 -16.66 -0.31 12.08
N TYR A 81 -16.90 -1.20 13.01
CA TYR A 81 -17.87 -2.30 12.87
C TYR A 81 -18.65 -2.47 14.17
N GLN A 82 -19.98 -2.47 14.10
CA GLN A 82 -20.87 -2.61 15.26
C GLN A 82 -20.51 -1.67 16.43
N ASN A 83 -20.20 -0.41 16.12
CA ASN A 83 -19.80 0.62 17.10
C ASN A 83 -18.46 0.34 17.82
N VAL A 84 -17.65 -0.57 17.30
CA VAL A 84 -16.28 -0.85 17.76
C VAL A 84 -15.31 -0.50 16.63
N THR A 85 -14.35 0.37 16.92
CA THR A 85 -13.26 0.69 15.98
C THR A 85 -12.12 -0.28 16.20
N SER A 86 -11.84 -1.09 15.19
CA SER A 86 -10.72 -2.03 15.16
C SER A 86 -9.71 -1.62 14.10
N ASN A 87 -8.43 -1.92 14.33
CA ASN A 87 -7.38 -1.64 13.35
C ASN A 87 -7.24 -2.84 12.41
N THR A 88 -7.57 -2.64 11.14
CA THR A 88 -7.46 -3.69 10.12
C THR A 88 -6.10 -3.60 9.45
N PRO A 89 -5.26 -4.65 9.53
CA PRO A 89 -3.98 -4.67 8.86
C PRO A 89 -4.16 -4.73 7.34
N VAL A 90 -3.59 -3.75 6.63
CA VAL A 90 -3.71 -3.65 5.18
C VAL A 90 -2.36 -3.51 4.52
N VAL A 91 -2.28 -4.04 3.31
CA VAL A 91 -1.15 -3.96 2.40
C VAL A 91 -1.66 -3.45 1.06
N ILE A 92 -1.13 -2.33 0.60
CA ILE A 92 -1.49 -1.69 -0.66
C ILE A 92 -0.26 -1.73 -1.57
N TRP A 93 -0.37 -2.41 -2.71
CA TRP A 93 0.66 -2.51 -3.74
C TRP A 93 0.34 -1.59 -4.91
N LEU A 94 1.31 -0.77 -5.31
CA LEU A 94 1.22 0.02 -6.53
C LEU A 94 1.87 -0.76 -7.67
N MET A 95 1.03 -1.37 -8.51
CA MET A 95 1.48 -2.14 -9.67
C MET A 95 2.16 -1.24 -10.70
N GLU A 96 3.04 -1.80 -11.52
CA GLU A 96 3.75 -1.09 -12.61
C GLU A 96 2.81 -0.33 -13.57
N SER A 97 1.56 -0.78 -13.65
CA SER A 97 0.50 -0.22 -14.49
C SER A 97 -0.30 0.92 -13.82
N TYR A 98 0.01 1.27 -12.57
CA TYR A 98 -0.61 2.39 -11.87
C TYR A 98 -0.20 3.74 -12.47
N PRO A 99 -1.10 4.73 -12.60
CA PRO A 99 -2.50 4.75 -12.15
C PRO A 99 -3.51 4.29 -13.20
N ARG A 100 -3.07 3.76 -14.35
CA ARG A 100 -3.99 3.28 -15.40
C ARG A 100 -4.85 2.13 -14.92
N TYR A 101 -4.32 1.31 -14.01
CA TYR A 101 -5.07 0.32 -13.27
C TYR A 101 -4.97 0.60 -11.76
N PRO A 102 -5.98 0.21 -10.97
CA PRO A 102 -5.99 0.40 -9.53
C PRO A 102 -4.88 -0.40 -8.84
N SER A 103 -4.54 0.02 -7.62
CA SER A 103 -3.61 -0.71 -6.73
C SER A 103 -4.18 -2.07 -6.33
N LEU A 104 -3.31 -3.05 -6.06
CA LEU A 104 -3.74 -4.30 -5.42
C LEU A 104 -3.76 -4.13 -3.91
N VAL A 105 -4.83 -4.57 -3.26
CA VAL A 105 -5.01 -4.42 -1.81
C VAL A 105 -5.24 -5.78 -1.17
N PHE A 106 -4.55 -6.00 -0.05
CA PHE A 106 -4.67 -7.21 0.75
C PHE A 106 -4.92 -6.86 2.21
N VAL A 107 -5.75 -7.65 2.88
CA VAL A 107 -5.88 -7.68 4.33
C VAL A 107 -4.86 -8.70 4.86
N ASN A 108 -3.89 -8.21 5.62
CA ASN A 108 -2.86 -9.07 6.22
C ASN A 108 -3.35 -9.57 7.59
N HIS A 109 -4.24 -10.55 7.59
CA HIS A 109 -4.78 -11.10 8.83
C HIS A 109 -3.63 -11.69 9.69
N THR A 110 -3.54 -11.28 10.95
CA THR A 110 -2.66 -11.96 11.90
C THR A 110 -3.15 -13.39 12.13
N ARG A 111 -2.31 -14.27 12.69
CA ARG A 111 -2.66 -15.69 12.92
C ARG A 111 -3.97 -15.90 13.71
N ASP A 112 -4.37 -14.91 14.50
CA ASP A 112 -5.59 -14.93 15.32
C ASP A 112 -6.81 -14.31 14.63
N MET A 113 -6.63 -13.72 13.44
CA MET A 113 -7.71 -13.09 12.66
C MET A 113 -8.18 -14.04 11.56
N ILE A 114 -9.46 -14.39 11.58
CA ILE A 114 -10.11 -15.16 10.53
C ILE A 114 -10.93 -14.19 9.66
N ILE A 115 -10.64 -14.15 8.37
CA ILE A 115 -11.50 -13.45 7.40
C ILE A 115 -12.87 -14.11 7.45
N LYS A 116 -13.91 -13.30 7.67
CA LYS A 116 -15.29 -13.79 7.79
C LYS A 116 -15.61 -14.75 6.62
N PRO A 117 -16.14 -15.96 6.89
CA PRO A 117 -16.58 -16.86 5.83
C PRO A 117 -17.58 -16.16 4.91
N GLN A 118 -17.45 -16.38 3.59
CA GLN A 118 -18.29 -15.76 2.56
C GLN A 118 -18.28 -14.21 2.59
N HIS A 119 -17.16 -13.60 2.96
CA HIS A 119 -17.02 -12.14 2.88
C HIS A 119 -17.18 -11.65 1.43
N ALA A 120 -18.07 -10.70 1.20
CA ALA A 120 -18.47 -10.27 -0.15
C ALA A 120 -17.32 -9.69 -0.99
N PHE A 121 -16.31 -9.13 -0.33
CA PHE A 121 -15.24 -8.37 -0.99
C PHE A 121 -13.83 -8.82 -0.65
N VAL A 122 -13.66 -9.85 0.18
CA VAL A 122 -12.34 -10.29 0.64
C VAL A 122 -12.31 -11.80 0.60
N ASN A 123 -11.36 -12.37 -0.14
CA ASN A 123 -11.23 -13.82 -0.24
C ASN A 123 -10.37 -14.37 0.92
N PRO A 124 -10.24 -15.70 1.08
CA PRO A 124 -9.43 -16.29 2.15
C PRO A 124 -7.93 -15.94 2.13
N SER A 125 -7.37 -15.55 0.98
CA SER A 125 -5.97 -15.08 0.90
C SER A 125 -5.79 -13.63 1.37
N GLY A 126 -6.88 -12.95 1.73
CA GLY A 126 -6.88 -11.54 2.10
C GLY A 126 -6.98 -10.59 0.92
N PHE A 127 -7.05 -11.09 -0.32
CA PHE A 127 -7.20 -10.24 -1.50
C PHE A 127 -8.54 -9.51 -1.46
N VAL A 128 -8.47 -8.18 -1.62
CA VAL A 128 -9.62 -7.28 -1.59
C VAL A 128 -10.11 -7.04 -3.02
N SER A 129 -11.39 -7.34 -3.26
CA SER A 129 -12.09 -7.15 -4.53
C SER A 129 -13.37 -6.34 -4.26
N ILE A 130 -13.26 -5.02 -4.41
CA ILE A 130 -14.38 -4.06 -4.28
C ILE A 130 -14.64 -3.39 -5.63
N PRO A 131 -15.84 -2.88 -5.92
CA PRO A 131 -16.16 -2.23 -7.20
C PRO A 131 -15.19 -1.10 -7.57
N TYR A 132 -14.69 -0.35 -6.58
CA TYR A 132 -13.71 0.72 -6.80
C TYR A 132 -12.37 0.22 -7.38
N LEU A 133 -11.99 -1.03 -7.11
CA LEU A 133 -10.76 -1.65 -7.62
C LEU A 133 -10.98 -2.44 -8.93
N GLN A 134 -12.19 -2.37 -9.51
CA GLN A 134 -12.57 -3.14 -10.69
C GLN A 134 -12.86 -2.26 -11.93
N ASN A 135 -12.75 -0.93 -11.79
CA ASN A 135 -12.96 0.04 -12.86
C ASN A 135 -11.65 0.48 -13.52
#